data_AF-A0A7C0PQN6-F1
#
_entry.id   AF-A0A7C0PQN6-F1
#
_cell.length_a   1.000
_cell.length_b   1.000
_cell.length_c   1.000
_cell.angle_alpha   90.00
_cell.angle_beta   90.00
_cell.angle_gamma   90.00
#
_symmetry.space_group_name_H-M   'P 1'
#
loop_
_entity.id
_entity.type
_entity.pdbx_description
1 polymer ?
#
loop_
_entity_poly.entity_id
_entity_poly.type
_entity_poly.pdbx_seq_one_letter_code
_entity_poly.pdbx_strand_id
1 'polypeptide(L)'
;MRGRKLVAWSESSHGRLYIKMLILAIRGTISLTHYAFEQEMIMSSPHTNHDFLFRGDLTTLDPDVAHLIELEKERQARKLIMIPSESSSPWAVREALSSVLMNIYAEGYPNPETHWLDEAEILDYEHHLGHYRRYGDRRYYRGVEYADVIESLARRRCAEAFATGTISAEQIYVNVQPLSGGPANVAVQQALLNPGDTIMGMALHHGGHLTHGSPVNISGRLYNVVPYHVDERTELLDYDAIEELALEHRPKLIIVGYTSYPRLPNWAKFRQIADRVGA
;
A
#
# COMPACT_ATOMS: atom_id res chain seq x y z
N MET A 1 -32.24 14.25 2.52
CA MET A 1 -31.30 13.44 1.70
C MET A 1 -30.34 12.73 2.65
N ARG A 2 -30.05 11.44 2.46
CA ARG A 2 -29.33 10.63 3.46
C ARG A 2 -27.82 10.84 3.38
N GLY A 3 -27.20 11.32 4.47
CA GLY A 3 -25.75 11.41 4.58
C GLY A 3 -25.11 10.03 4.66
N ARG A 4 -24.05 9.79 3.87
CA ARG A 4 -23.24 8.57 3.94
C ARG A 4 -22.13 8.80 4.97
N LYS A 5 -22.17 8.11 6.10
CA LYS A 5 -21.05 8.04 7.04
C LYS A 5 -20.03 7.02 6.54
N LEU A 6 -18.74 7.36 6.49
CA LEU A 6 -17.69 6.34 6.58
C LEU A 6 -17.66 5.83 8.03
N VAL A 7 -17.34 4.54 8.20
CA VAL A 7 -17.32 3.86 9.50
C VAL A 7 -15.96 3.20 9.68
N ALA A 8 -15.17 3.69 10.63
CA ALA A 8 -14.22 2.88 11.40
C ALA A 8 -15.02 2.17 12.51
N TRP A 9 -14.56 1.01 12.99
CA TRP A 9 -15.50 -0.06 13.37
C TRP A 9 -15.58 -0.36 14.88
N SER A 10 -16.74 -0.06 15.50
CA SER A 10 -17.45 -0.80 16.57
C SER A 10 -18.05 -2.16 16.11
N GLU A 11 -18.79 -2.92 16.94
CA GLU A 11 -19.32 -4.25 16.56
C GLU A 11 -20.82 -4.30 16.33
N SER A 12 -21.19 -4.38 15.05
CA SER A 12 -22.36 -5.15 14.60
C SER A 12 -22.24 -5.51 13.11
N SER A 13 -21.50 -6.59 12.77
CA SER A 13 -21.16 -7.05 11.40
C SER A 13 -20.43 -6.05 10.45
N HIS A 14 -19.54 -6.54 9.56
CA HIS A 14 -18.77 -5.78 8.54
C HIS A 14 -17.44 -5.12 8.98
N GLY A 15 -16.45 -5.92 9.38
CA GLY A 15 -15.07 -5.43 9.55
C GLY A 15 -14.33 -5.26 8.23
N ARG A 16 -13.61 -4.14 8.06
CA ARG A 16 -12.74 -3.87 6.90
C ARG A 16 -11.27 -3.92 7.31
N LEU A 17 -10.41 -4.48 6.44
CA LEU A 17 -8.98 -4.64 6.67
C LEU A 17 -8.18 -3.91 5.57
N TYR A 18 -7.07 -3.26 5.92
CA TYR A 18 -6.15 -2.63 4.96
C TYR A 18 -4.72 -3.11 5.25
N ILE A 19 -4.09 -3.81 4.31
CA ILE A 19 -2.70 -4.28 4.41
C ILE A 19 -1.91 -3.95 3.13
N LYS A 20 -0.59 -3.83 3.31
CA LYS A 20 0.38 -3.05 2.54
C LYS A 20 1.00 -3.85 1.38
N MET A 21 1.35 -3.18 0.29
CA MET A 21 2.32 -3.67 -0.70
C MET A 21 3.27 -2.53 -1.10
N LEU A 22 4.51 -2.85 -1.50
CA LEU A 22 5.59 -1.86 -1.71
C LEU A 22 5.95 -1.77 -3.20
N ILE A 23 5.98 -0.56 -3.77
CA ILE A 23 6.63 -0.29 -5.05
C ILE A 23 7.53 0.94 -4.91
N LEU A 24 8.81 0.77 -5.23
CA LEU A 24 9.84 1.81 -5.15
C LEU A 24 10.11 2.38 -6.55
N ALA A 25 9.83 3.66 -6.77
CA ALA A 25 10.08 4.32 -8.05
C ALA A 25 11.46 5.02 -8.06
N ILE A 26 12.30 4.68 -9.03
CA ILE A 26 13.55 5.40 -9.33
C ILE A 26 13.22 6.54 -10.30
N ARG A 27 13.67 7.77 -10.00
CA ARG A 27 13.44 8.94 -10.86
C ARG A 27 14.41 8.97 -12.05
N GLY A 28 13.86 8.94 -13.26
CA GLY A 28 14.54 9.38 -14.49
C GLY A 28 13.67 10.37 -15.24
N THR A 29 14.13 11.61 -15.41
CA THR A 29 13.37 12.67 -16.10
C THR A 29 13.58 12.56 -17.61
N ILE A 30 12.51 12.39 -18.39
CA ILE A 30 12.57 12.48 -19.86
C ILE A 30 11.53 13.50 -20.33
N SER A 31 11.97 14.48 -21.11
CA SER A 31 11.12 15.46 -21.78
C SER A 31 10.53 14.86 -23.07
N LEU A 32 9.22 14.97 -23.25
CA LEU A 32 8.53 14.50 -24.46
C LEU A 32 8.62 15.53 -25.58
N THR A 33 9.13 15.12 -26.74
CA THR A 33 9.03 15.87 -28.01
C THR A 33 8.36 14.98 -29.06
N HIS A 34 7.34 15.50 -29.74
CA HIS A 34 6.73 14.83 -30.89
C HIS A 34 7.68 14.83 -32.07
N TYR A 35 7.80 13.72 -32.80
CA TYR A 35 8.29 13.69 -34.17
C TYR A 35 7.50 12.67 -35.01
N ALA A 36 7.13 13.07 -36.22
CA ALA A 36 6.47 12.22 -37.20
C ALA A 36 7.50 11.36 -37.95
N PHE A 37 7.10 10.17 -38.40
CA PHE A 37 7.92 9.29 -39.22
C PHE A 37 7.84 9.67 -40.70
N GLU A 38 9.00 9.90 -41.32
CA GLU A 38 9.20 9.63 -42.75
C GLU A 38 10.30 8.55 -42.88
N GLN A 39 10.05 7.55 -43.71
CA GLN A 39 11.03 6.51 -44.04
C GLN A 39 11.79 6.92 -45.30
N GLU A 40 13.07 7.25 -45.17
CA GLU A 40 14.01 7.14 -46.29
C GLU A 40 15.19 6.22 -45.96
N MET A 41 15.58 5.47 -46.99
CA MET A 41 16.49 4.34 -46.96
C MET A 41 17.89 4.82 -47.37
N ILE A 42 18.83 4.87 -46.43
CA ILE A 42 20.25 5.16 -46.73
C ILE A 42 21.13 4.03 -46.21
N MET A 43 21.70 3.25 -47.14
CA MET A 43 22.84 2.38 -46.88
C MET A 43 24.14 3.17 -47.03
N SER A 44 24.81 3.54 -45.94
CA SER A 44 26.29 3.50 -45.82
C SER A 44 26.79 4.06 -44.47
N SER A 45 27.96 3.56 -44.06
CA SER A 45 28.80 3.99 -42.92
C SER A 45 28.59 3.25 -41.59
N PRO A 46 29.68 2.73 -40.96
CA PRO A 46 29.66 2.20 -39.61
C PRO A 46 29.69 3.35 -38.59
N HIS A 47 28.65 4.18 -38.60
CA HIS A 47 28.42 5.11 -37.50
C HIS A 47 28.10 4.27 -36.25
N THR A 48 28.95 4.38 -35.23
CA THR A 48 28.56 4.04 -33.87
C THR A 48 27.33 4.88 -33.56
N ASN A 49 26.16 4.22 -33.52
CA ASN A 49 24.89 4.92 -33.35
C ASN A 49 24.79 5.38 -31.89
N HIS A 50 25.39 6.53 -31.60
CA HIS A 50 25.33 7.24 -30.33
C HIS A 50 23.94 7.88 -30.18
N ASP A 51 22.90 7.06 -30.21
CA ASP A 51 21.59 7.46 -29.72
C ASP A 51 21.59 7.47 -28.18
N PHE A 52 20.62 8.15 -27.59
CA PHE A 52 20.52 8.35 -26.14
C PHE A 52 19.84 7.16 -25.43
N LEU A 53 19.78 5.97 -26.04
CA LEU A 53 19.10 4.81 -25.49
C LEU A 53 20.09 3.85 -24.84
N PHE A 54 19.98 3.72 -23.51
CA PHE A 54 20.72 2.72 -22.74
C PHE A 54 20.30 1.31 -23.15
N ARG A 55 21.25 0.54 -23.67
CA ARG A 55 21.07 -0.87 -24.07
C ARG A 55 22.15 -1.72 -23.43
N GLY A 56 21.79 -2.94 -23.03
CA GLY A 56 22.66 -3.87 -22.33
C GLY A 56 22.10 -4.27 -20.98
N ASP A 57 22.83 -5.12 -20.27
CA ASP A 57 22.54 -5.51 -18.89
C ASP A 57 23.19 -4.56 -17.88
N LEU A 58 22.79 -4.70 -16.61
CA LEU A 58 23.33 -3.90 -15.51
C LEU A 58 24.85 -4.11 -15.34
N THR A 59 25.37 -5.32 -15.56
CA THR A 59 26.80 -5.62 -15.49
C THR A 59 27.64 -4.85 -16.52
N THR A 60 27.06 -4.53 -17.67
CA THR A 60 27.72 -3.74 -18.73
C THR A 60 27.55 -2.23 -18.51
N LEU A 61 26.37 -1.80 -18.02
CA LEU A 61 26.02 -0.39 -17.87
C LEU A 61 26.51 0.24 -16.55
N ASP A 62 26.50 -0.53 -15.46
CA ASP A 62 26.94 -0.13 -14.12
C ASP A 62 27.52 -1.36 -13.37
N PRO A 63 28.78 -1.74 -13.67
CA PRO A 63 29.43 -2.90 -13.06
C PRO A 63 29.60 -2.76 -11.54
N ASP A 64 29.69 -1.54 -11.02
CA ASP A 64 29.84 -1.28 -9.58
C ASP A 64 28.55 -1.61 -8.83
N VAL A 65 27.38 -1.14 -9.33
CA VAL A 65 26.08 -1.51 -8.77
C VAL A 65 25.79 -3.01 -8.95
N ALA A 66 26.17 -3.60 -10.09
CA ALA A 66 26.05 -5.04 -10.29
C ALA A 66 26.87 -5.84 -9.26
N HIS A 67 28.10 -5.41 -8.97
CA HIS A 67 28.94 -6.04 -7.96
C HIS A 67 28.35 -5.90 -6.54
N LEU A 68 27.84 -4.72 -6.18
CA LEU A 68 27.18 -4.48 -4.89
C LEU A 68 25.94 -5.37 -4.69
N ILE A 69 25.16 -5.63 -5.75
CA ILE A 69 24.01 -6.54 -5.70
C ILE A 69 24.45 -7.99 -5.41
N GLU A 70 25.52 -8.47 -6.05
CA GLU A 70 26.06 -9.80 -5.78
C GLU A 70 26.64 -9.93 -4.36
N LEU A 71 27.29 -8.89 -3.83
CA LEU A 71 27.73 -8.85 -2.43
C LEU A 71 26.55 -8.90 -1.44
N GLU A 72 25.46 -8.19 -1.70
CA GLU A 72 24.26 -8.22 -0.86
C GLU A 72 23.54 -9.58 -0.94
N LYS A 73 23.46 -10.18 -2.14
CA LYS A 73 22.95 -11.54 -2.36
C LYS A 73 23.77 -12.58 -1.59
N GLU A 74 25.11 -12.48 -1.59
CA GLU A 74 25.97 -13.32 -0.76
C GLU A 74 25.73 -13.08 0.74
N ARG A 75 25.59 -11.81 1.16
CA ARG A 75 25.28 -11.45 2.56
C ARG A 75 23.98 -12.10 3.02
N GLN A 76 22.92 -12.03 2.23
CA GLN A 76 21.63 -12.63 2.56
C GLN A 76 21.70 -14.16 2.59
N ALA A 77 22.42 -14.78 1.64
CA ALA A 77 22.57 -16.23 1.59
C ALA A 77 23.42 -16.82 2.73
N ARG A 78 24.36 -16.03 3.31
CA ARG A 78 25.31 -16.51 4.32
C ARG A 78 25.06 -16.05 5.76
N LYS A 79 24.08 -15.16 6.00
CA LYS A 79 23.77 -14.65 7.35
C LYS A 79 22.40 -15.11 7.83
N LEU A 80 22.30 -15.43 9.12
CA LEU A 80 21.03 -15.55 9.80
C LEU A 80 20.45 -14.14 10.01
N ILE A 81 19.41 -13.81 9.24
CA ILE A 81 18.68 -12.55 9.36
C ILE A 81 17.54 -12.75 10.36
N MET A 82 17.64 -12.11 11.53
CA MET A 82 16.68 -12.23 12.63
C MET A 82 15.88 -10.94 12.86
N ILE A 83 15.73 -10.11 11.83
CA ILE A 83 14.95 -8.87 11.87
C ILE A 83 13.48 -9.24 11.59
N PRO A 84 12.52 -9.10 12.54
CA PRO A 84 11.17 -9.64 12.38
C PRO A 84 10.34 -9.06 11.23
N SER A 85 10.74 -7.90 10.70
CA SER A 85 10.11 -7.22 9.57
C SER A 85 10.79 -7.49 8.22
N GLU A 86 11.91 -8.22 8.18
CA GLU A 86 12.57 -8.62 6.93
C GLU A 86 12.10 -10.00 6.47
N SER A 87 12.04 -10.20 5.16
CA SER A 87 11.64 -11.46 4.54
C SER A 87 12.18 -11.55 3.10
N SER A 88 12.24 -12.76 2.54
CA SER A 88 12.75 -13.03 1.20
C SER A 88 11.60 -13.11 0.19
N SER A 89 11.49 -12.12 -0.70
CA SER A 89 10.47 -12.12 -1.76
C SER A 89 10.72 -13.23 -2.82
N PRO A 90 9.71 -14.04 -3.17
CA PRO A 90 9.81 -15.02 -4.25
C PRO A 90 10.29 -14.42 -5.58
N TRP A 91 10.94 -15.23 -6.42
CA TRP A 91 11.44 -14.76 -7.73
C TRP A 91 10.32 -14.16 -8.59
N ALA A 92 9.17 -14.83 -8.71
CA ALA A 92 8.04 -14.35 -9.51
C ALA A 92 7.52 -12.95 -9.09
N VAL A 93 7.65 -12.57 -7.81
CA VAL A 93 7.30 -11.22 -7.34
C VAL A 93 8.31 -10.19 -7.87
N ARG A 94 9.60 -10.54 -7.87
CA ARG A 94 10.68 -9.67 -8.39
C ARG A 94 10.59 -9.53 -9.92
N GLU A 95 10.31 -10.63 -10.61
CA GLU A 95 10.06 -10.66 -12.06
C GLU A 95 8.93 -9.70 -12.47
N ALA A 96 7.78 -9.77 -11.77
CA ALA A 96 6.66 -8.85 -11.99
C ALA A 96 7.02 -7.38 -11.69
N LEU A 97 7.78 -7.11 -10.61
CA LEU A 97 8.27 -5.76 -10.27
C LEU A 97 9.26 -5.21 -11.31
N SER A 98 10.06 -6.05 -11.96
CA SER A 98 10.99 -5.66 -13.04
C SER A 98 10.35 -5.60 -14.43
N SER A 99 9.04 -5.78 -14.55
CA SER A 99 8.34 -5.83 -15.83
C SER A 99 8.10 -4.44 -16.45
N VAL A 100 7.67 -4.43 -17.72
CA VAL A 100 7.32 -3.22 -18.48
C VAL A 100 6.21 -2.37 -17.87
N LEU A 101 5.49 -2.88 -16.86
CA LEU A 101 4.48 -2.13 -16.11
C LEU A 101 5.06 -0.91 -15.38
N MET A 102 6.35 -0.91 -15.06
CA MET A 102 7.06 0.24 -14.49
C MET A 102 7.10 1.48 -15.42
N ASN A 103 6.80 1.30 -16.72
CA ASN A 103 6.79 2.38 -17.71
C ASN A 103 5.42 3.10 -17.81
N ILE A 104 4.41 2.66 -17.06
CA ILE A 104 3.02 3.08 -17.23
C ILE A 104 2.63 4.17 -16.22
N TYR A 105 2.01 5.25 -16.70
CA TYR A 105 1.45 6.31 -15.84
C TYR A 105 -0.07 6.17 -15.72
N ALA A 106 -0.54 5.36 -14.78
CA ALA A 106 -1.96 5.02 -14.62
C ALA A 106 -2.66 5.83 -13.50
N GLU A 107 -2.60 7.16 -13.55
CA GLU A 107 -3.23 8.01 -12.51
C GLU A 107 -4.77 7.90 -12.52
N GLY A 108 -5.37 7.62 -11.37
CA GLY A 108 -6.80 7.37 -11.20
C GLY A 108 -7.05 5.96 -10.64
N TYR A 109 -8.22 5.40 -10.92
CA TYR A 109 -8.60 4.03 -10.54
C TYR A 109 -9.32 3.34 -11.71
N PRO A 110 -9.33 1.99 -11.76
CA PRO A 110 -10.13 1.22 -12.72
C PRO A 110 -11.64 1.53 -12.60
N ASN A 111 -12.44 1.05 -13.54
CA ASN A 111 -13.91 1.10 -13.42
C ASN A 111 -14.37 0.53 -12.05
N PRO A 112 -15.09 1.29 -11.20
CA PRO A 112 -15.53 0.84 -9.88
C PRO A 112 -16.34 -0.46 -9.84
N GLU A 113 -16.94 -0.88 -10.95
CA GLU A 113 -17.65 -2.17 -11.05
C GLU A 113 -16.71 -3.37 -10.85
N THR A 114 -15.43 -3.24 -11.24
CA THR A 114 -14.38 -4.26 -11.05
C THR A 114 -14.03 -4.55 -9.59
N HIS A 115 -14.59 -3.82 -8.61
CA HIS A 115 -14.52 -4.19 -7.20
C HIS A 115 -15.28 -5.48 -6.86
N TRP A 116 -16.27 -5.84 -7.68
CA TRP A 116 -17.26 -6.89 -7.36
C TRP A 116 -17.23 -8.09 -8.31
N LEU A 117 -16.49 -7.97 -9.40
CA LEU A 117 -16.26 -9.05 -10.35
C LEU A 117 -15.43 -10.16 -9.72
N ASP A 118 -15.64 -11.40 -10.16
CA ASP A 118 -14.76 -12.52 -9.82
C ASP A 118 -13.46 -12.51 -10.66
N GLU A 119 -12.52 -13.43 -10.36
CA GLU A 119 -11.25 -13.49 -11.09
C GLU A 119 -11.44 -13.83 -12.59
N ALA A 120 -12.42 -14.64 -12.96
CA ALA A 120 -12.67 -14.98 -14.37
C ALA A 120 -13.26 -13.78 -15.14
N GLU A 121 -14.20 -13.05 -14.53
CA GLU A 121 -14.76 -11.81 -15.07
C GLU A 121 -13.69 -10.70 -15.19
N ILE A 122 -12.74 -10.60 -14.25
CA ILE A 122 -11.60 -9.67 -14.34
C ILE A 122 -10.63 -10.08 -15.46
N LEU A 123 -10.41 -11.38 -15.64
CA LEU A 123 -9.49 -11.92 -16.65
C LEU A 123 -10.09 -12.01 -18.07
N ASP A 124 -11.38 -11.72 -18.27
CA ASP A 124 -11.97 -11.46 -19.60
C ASP A 124 -11.49 -10.09 -20.15
N TYR A 125 -10.20 -10.07 -20.48
CA TYR A 125 -9.51 -8.89 -21.01
C TYR A 125 -10.08 -8.44 -22.37
N GLU A 126 -10.69 -9.34 -23.14
CA GLU A 126 -11.33 -9.01 -24.42
C GLU A 126 -12.59 -8.17 -24.20
N HIS A 127 -13.41 -8.55 -23.21
CA HIS A 127 -14.54 -7.74 -22.77
C HIS A 127 -14.09 -6.36 -22.26
N HIS A 128 -13.09 -6.31 -21.37
CA HIS A 128 -12.59 -5.04 -20.81
C HIS A 128 -12.01 -4.13 -21.89
N LEU A 129 -11.22 -4.66 -22.84
CA LEU A 129 -10.72 -3.91 -24.00
C LEU A 129 -11.86 -3.42 -24.91
N GLY A 130 -12.89 -4.23 -25.13
CA GLY A 130 -14.07 -3.85 -25.91
C GLY A 130 -14.84 -2.70 -25.27
N HIS A 131 -15.06 -2.76 -23.95
CA HIS A 131 -15.65 -1.68 -23.17
C HIS A 131 -14.77 -0.41 -23.22
N TYR A 132 -13.47 -0.54 -22.97
CA TYR A 132 -12.51 0.56 -22.98
C TYR A 132 -12.50 1.32 -24.30
N ARG A 133 -12.40 0.60 -25.43
CA ARG A 133 -12.38 1.21 -26.77
C ARG A 133 -13.70 1.90 -27.14
N ARG A 134 -14.81 1.50 -26.52
CA ARG A 134 -16.16 2.05 -26.79
C ARG A 134 -16.51 3.23 -25.90
N TYR A 135 -16.14 3.21 -24.62
CA TYR A 135 -16.57 4.18 -23.61
C TYR A 135 -15.42 5.01 -23.04
N GLY A 136 -14.18 4.65 -23.33
CA GLY A 136 -12.98 5.30 -22.80
C GLY A 136 -12.67 4.90 -21.36
N ASP A 137 -11.64 5.57 -20.83
CA ASP A 137 -11.12 5.38 -19.48
C ASP A 137 -11.65 6.44 -18.50
N ARG A 138 -11.75 6.08 -17.22
CA ARG A 138 -11.99 7.02 -16.11
C ARG A 138 -10.69 7.55 -15.50
N ARG A 139 -9.53 6.93 -15.77
CA ARG A 139 -8.21 7.45 -15.39
C ARG A 139 -7.91 8.77 -16.10
N TYR A 140 -6.90 9.48 -15.62
CA TYR A 140 -6.47 10.75 -16.19
C TYR A 140 -5.67 10.58 -17.50
N TYR A 141 -4.98 9.44 -17.64
CA TYR A 141 -4.22 9.06 -18.84
C TYR A 141 -4.94 7.94 -19.61
N ARG A 142 -4.46 7.60 -20.82
CA ARG A 142 -5.05 6.58 -21.71
C ARG A 142 -3.97 5.57 -22.13
N GLY A 143 -4.38 4.40 -22.63
CA GLY A 143 -3.47 3.32 -23.01
C GLY A 143 -2.94 2.52 -21.80
N VAL A 144 -3.80 2.33 -20.80
CA VAL A 144 -3.48 1.71 -19.51
C VAL A 144 -4.41 0.54 -19.19
N GLU A 145 -5.01 -0.06 -20.23
CA GLU A 145 -6.05 -1.09 -20.15
C GLU A 145 -5.60 -2.33 -19.38
N TYR A 146 -4.35 -2.75 -19.58
CA TYR A 146 -3.77 -3.89 -18.87
C TYR A 146 -3.44 -3.56 -17.41
N ALA A 147 -3.17 -2.29 -17.08
CA ALA A 147 -2.97 -1.86 -15.69
C ALA A 147 -4.29 -1.89 -14.91
N ASP A 148 -5.42 -1.59 -15.57
CA ASP A 148 -6.76 -1.74 -14.98
C ASP A 148 -7.08 -3.18 -14.60
N VAL A 149 -6.79 -4.14 -15.49
CA VAL A 149 -6.97 -5.57 -15.22
C VAL A 149 -6.09 -6.02 -14.05
N ILE A 150 -4.81 -5.66 -14.05
CA ILE A 150 -3.86 -6.04 -13.00
C ILE A 150 -4.21 -5.42 -11.64
N GLU A 151 -4.61 -4.14 -11.58
CA GLU A 151 -5.04 -3.49 -10.34
C GLU A 151 -6.35 -4.08 -9.81
N SER A 152 -7.26 -4.49 -10.70
CA SER A 152 -8.50 -5.19 -10.33
C SER A 152 -8.23 -6.58 -9.77
N LEU A 153 -7.38 -7.36 -10.45
CA LEU A 153 -6.96 -8.69 -10.01
C LEU A 153 -6.24 -8.64 -8.66
N ALA A 154 -5.36 -7.66 -8.46
CA ALA A 154 -4.67 -7.44 -7.19
C ALA A 154 -5.64 -7.10 -6.05
N ARG A 155 -6.66 -6.26 -6.31
CA ARG A 155 -7.73 -5.97 -5.32
C ARG A 155 -8.54 -7.22 -4.99
N ARG A 156 -8.99 -7.99 -5.99
CA ARG A 156 -9.78 -9.21 -5.81
C ARG A 156 -9.03 -10.27 -4.99
N ARG A 157 -7.81 -10.62 -5.40
CA ARG A 157 -6.96 -11.60 -4.70
C ARG A 157 -6.60 -11.16 -3.28
N CYS A 158 -6.44 -9.85 -3.03
CA CYS A 158 -6.24 -9.33 -1.69
C CYS A 158 -7.50 -9.48 -0.82
N ALA A 159 -8.69 -9.19 -1.36
CA ALA A 159 -9.96 -9.40 -0.66
C ALA A 159 -10.17 -10.89 -0.32
N GLU A 160 -9.84 -11.79 -1.24
CA GLU A 160 -9.92 -13.24 -1.02
C GLU A 160 -8.89 -13.75 0.00
N ALA A 161 -7.65 -13.26 -0.05
CA ALA A 161 -6.60 -13.64 0.90
C ALA A 161 -6.88 -13.19 2.35
N PHE A 162 -7.72 -12.18 2.54
CA PHE A 162 -8.15 -11.69 3.86
C PHE A 162 -9.61 -12.04 4.21
N ALA A 163 -10.29 -12.82 3.38
CA ALA A 163 -11.61 -13.35 3.70
C ALA A 163 -11.53 -14.35 4.87
N THR A 164 -12.62 -14.45 5.63
CA THR A 164 -12.75 -15.35 6.79
C THR A 164 -14.08 -16.09 6.73
N GLY A 165 -14.29 -17.07 7.62
CA GLY A 165 -15.59 -17.74 7.74
C GLY A 165 -16.77 -16.84 8.11
N THR A 166 -16.52 -15.56 8.46
CA THR A 166 -17.56 -14.56 8.82
C THR A 166 -17.57 -13.32 7.94
N ILE A 167 -16.52 -13.07 7.15
CA ILE A 167 -16.39 -11.92 6.24
C ILE A 167 -15.95 -12.45 4.87
N SER A 168 -16.84 -12.36 3.87
CA SER A 168 -16.52 -12.78 2.51
C SER A 168 -15.68 -11.73 1.76
N ALA A 169 -15.04 -12.12 0.66
CA ALA A 169 -14.24 -11.20 -0.16
C ALA A 169 -15.07 -10.02 -0.68
N GLU A 170 -16.35 -10.26 -0.98
CA GLU A 170 -17.35 -9.30 -1.46
C GLU A 170 -17.71 -8.24 -0.40
N GLN A 171 -17.26 -8.39 0.85
CA GLN A 171 -17.42 -7.41 1.92
C GLN A 171 -16.13 -6.57 2.16
N ILE A 172 -15.02 -6.93 1.50
CA ILE A 172 -13.70 -6.32 1.72
C ILE A 172 -13.36 -5.35 0.57
N TYR A 173 -13.38 -4.05 0.89
CA TYR A 173 -12.84 -3.03 0.00
C TYR A 173 -11.32 -2.91 0.14
N VAL A 174 -10.60 -3.11 -0.95
CA VAL A 174 -9.13 -2.98 -1.01
C VAL A 174 -8.72 -1.78 -1.86
N ASN A 175 -7.72 -1.04 -1.40
CA ASN A 175 -6.92 -0.13 -2.22
C ASN A 175 -5.46 -0.61 -2.21
N VAL A 176 -4.91 -0.92 -3.39
CA VAL A 176 -3.56 -1.48 -3.57
C VAL A 176 -2.52 -0.44 -4.01
N GLN A 177 -2.89 0.83 -4.16
CA GLN A 177 -2.01 1.91 -4.60
C GLN A 177 -1.06 2.50 -3.54
N PRO A 178 -1.25 2.39 -2.20
CA PRO A 178 -0.33 2.98 -1.23
C PRO A 178 1.09 2.42 -1.34
N LEU A 179 2.05 3.26 -1.72
CA LEU A 179 3.44 2.90 -2.04
C LEU A 179 4.20 2.13 -0.94
N SER A 180 3.78 2.27 0.32
CA SER A 180 4.33 1.57 1.49
C SER A 180 3.40 1.70 2.70
N GLY A 181 3.77 1.07 3.81
CA GLY A 181 3.01 1.14 5.06
C GLY A 181 2.90 2.52 5.70
N GLY A 182 3.90 3.38 5.51
CA GLY A 182 3.83 4.77 5.98
C GLY A 182 2.75 5.58 5.25
N PRO A 183 2.85 5.70 3.92
CA PRO A 183 1.80 6.31 3.08
C PRO A 183 0.40 5.72 3.28
N ALA A 184 0.27 4.40 3.48
CA ALA A 184 -1.03 3.77 3.76
C ALA A 184 -1.70 4.31 5.03
N ASN A 185 -0.95 4.40 6.14
CA ASN A 185 -1.48 4.98 7.38
C ASN A 185 -1.82 6.46 7.21
N VAL A 186 -0.99 7.24 6.50
CA VAL A 186 -1.26 8.66 6.21
C VAL A 186 -2.53 8.82 5.38
N ALA A 187 -2.77 7.98 4.37
CA ALA A 187 -3.98 8.03 3.56
C ALA A 187 -5.25 7.76 4.38
N VAL A 188 -5.22 6.77 5.29
CA VAL A 188 -6.34 6.50 6.22
C VAL A 188 -6.56 7.68 7.17
N GLN A 189 -5.49 8.22 7.76
CA GLN A 189 -5.58 9.36 8.67
C GLN A 189 -6.13 10.61 7.96
N GLN A 190 -5.65 10.95 6.77
CA GLN A 190 -6.13 12.09 5.98
C GLN A 190 -7.58 11.92 5.48
N ALA A 191 -8.03 10.68 5.24
CA ALA A 191 -9.40 10.41 4.80
C ALA A 191 -10.44 10.52 5.93
N LEU A 192 -10.02 10.37 7.19
CA LEU A 192 -10.92 10.29 8.35
C LEU A 192 -10.77 11.47 9.33
N LEU A 193 -9.65 12.18 9.32
CA LEU A 193 -9.27 13.17 10.34
C LEU A 193 -8.89 14.52 9.74
N ASN A 194 -9.20 15.58 10.48
CA ASN A 194 -8.68 16.93 10.23
C ASN A 194 -7.44 17.17 11.11
N PRO A 195 -6.52 18.07 10.73
CA PRO A 195 -5.47 18.53 11.64
C PRO A 195 -6.05 19.05 12.96
N GLY A 196 -5.44 18.66 14.07
CA GLY A 196 -5.91 18.93 15.43
C GLY A 196 -6.89 17.90 16.01
N ASP A 197 -7.45 16.98 15.21
CA ASP A 197 -8.25 15.86 15.75
C ASP A 197 -7.38 14.94 16.65
N THR A 198 -7.99 14.38 17.69
CA THR A 198 -7.31 13.48 18.64
C THR A 198 -7.23 12.05 18.11
N ILE A 199 -6.06 11.42 18.21
CA ILE A 199 -5.83 10.00 17.91
C ILE A 199 -5.20 9.29 19.10
N MET A 200 -5.48 7.99 19.24
CA MET A 200 -4.80 7.09 20.17
C MET A 200 -3.99 6.04 19.43
N GLY A 201 -2.81 5.70 19.97
CA GLY A 201 -1.91 4.70 19.42
C GLY A 201 -0.92 4.20 20.47
N MET A 202 -0.38 3.00 20.28
CA MET A 202 0.58 2.44 21.23
C MET A 202 1.85 3.31 21.30
N ALA A 203 2.33 3.59 22.51
CA ALA A 203 3.55 4.35 22.75
C ALA A 203 4.75 3.71 22.02
N LEU A 204 5.55 4.51 21.33
CA LEU A 204 6.67 4.03 20.51
C LEU A 204 7.67 3.18 21.31
N HIS A 205 8.00 3.61 22.53
CA HIS A 205 8.94 2.91 23.42
C HIS A 205 8.37 1.62 24.03
N HIS A 206 7.05 1.40 23.97
CA HIS A 206 6.40 0.14 24.35
C HIS A 206 6.10 -0.76 23.14
N GLY A 207 6.59 -0.40 21.95
CA GLY A 207 6.49 -1.22 20.74
C GLY A 207 5.54 -0.70 19.68
N GLY A 208 5.00 0.52 19.81
CA GLY A 208 4.25 1.20 18.75
C GLY A 208 5.03 1.42 17.45
N HIS A 209 4.43 2.11 16.49
CA HIS A 209 5.05 2.44 15.20
C HIS A 209 5.10 3.96 14.99
N LEU A 210 6.10 4.45 14.26
CA LEU A 210 6.33 5.89 14.06
C LEU A 210 5.08 6.63 13.54
N THR A 211 4.29 6.00 12.68
CA THR A 211 3.07 6.57 12.08
C THR A 211 1.83 6.52 12.97
N HIS A 212 1.96 6.03 14.21
CA HIS A 212 0.86 5.97 15.19
C HIS A 212 0.87 7.19 16.12
N GLY A 213 1.40 8.33 15.65
CA GLY A 213 1.48 9.59 16.39
C GLY A 213 2.85 9.94 16.98
N SER A 214 3.96 9.38 16.50
CA SER A 214 5.29 9.81 16.99
C SER A 214 5.56 11.28 16.63
N PRO A 215 6.08 12.13 17.55
CA PRO A 215 6.32 13.56 17.29
C PRO A 215 7.26 13.86 16.11
N VAL A 216 8.13 12.91 15.74
CA VAL A 216 9.03 13.05 14.56
C VAL A 216 8.35 12.66 13.24
N ASN A 217 7.15 12.08 13.29
CA ASN A 217 6.35 11.70 12.13
C ASN A 217 5.27 12.75 11.83
N ILE A 218 4.80 12.81 10.58
CA ILE A 218 3.71 13.71 10.19
C ILE A 218 2.43 13.51 11.04
N SER A 219 2.12 12.28 11.45
CA SER A 219 0.98 11.99 12.33
C SER A 219 1.06 12.73 13.67
N GLY A 220 2.21 12.66 14.37
CA GLY A 220 2.42 13.37 15.64
C GLY A 220 2.66 14.88 15.50
N ARG A 221 2.74 15.41 14.27
CA ARG A 221 2.79 16.85 13.98
C ARG A 221 1.43 17.44 13.58
N LEU A 222 0.50 16.62 13.08
CA LEU A 222 -0.81 17.07 12.60
C LEU A 222 -1.94 16.80 13.59
N TYR A 223 -1.85 15.76 14.42
CA TYR A 223 -2.92 15.31 15.30
C TYR A 223 -2.56 15.48 16.77
N ASN A 224 -3.56 15.60 17.63
CA ASN A 224 -3.34 15.50 19.07
C ASN A 224 -3.18 14.02 19.44
N VAL A 225 -2.02 13.62 19.97
CA VAL A 225 -1.70 12.20 20.17
C VAL A 225 -1.76 11.84 21.65
N VAL A 226 -2.62 10.88 21.96
CA VAL A 226 -2.73 10.27 23.29
C VAL A 226 -2.11 8.87 23.20
N PRO A 227 -0.89 8.65 23.70
CA PRO A 227 -0.27 7.33 23.69
C PRO A 227 -0.95 6.42 24.70
N TYR A 228 -1.17 5.16 24.34
CA TYR A 228 -1.50 4.11 25.30
C TYR A 228 -0.32 3.15 25.52
N HIS A 229 -0.30 2.52 26.68
CA HIS A 229 0.86 1.79 27.21
C HIS A 229 0.52 0.32 27.51
N VAL A 230 1.52 -0.41 28.01
CA VAL A 230 1.35 -1.72 28.65
C VAL A 230 1.48 -1.53 30.17
N ASP A 231 0.89 -2.42 30.96
CA ASP A 231 1.15 -2.51 32.39
C ASP A 231 2.61 -2.93 32.62
N GLU A 232 3.32 -2.20 33.49
CA GLU A 232 4.77 -2.37 33.73
C GLU A 232 5.14 -3.72 34.37
N ARG A 233 4.17 -4.44 34.95
CA ARG A 233 4.41 -5.66 35.73
C ARG A 233 4.12 -6.94 34.94
N THR A 234 3.14 -6.90 34.06
CA THR A 234 2.68 -8.02 33.24
C THR A 234 3.16 -7.92 31.80
N GLU A 235 3.62 -6.73 31.37
CA GLU A 235 3.96 -6.40 29.99
C GLU A 235 2.79 -6.62 29.02
N LEU A 236 1.55 -6.57 29.51
CA LEU A 236 0.32 -6.71 28.72
C LEU A 236 -0.34 -5.34 28.50
N LEU A 237 -1.06 -5.20 27.39
CA LEU A 237 -1.93 -4.04 27.16
C LEU A 237 -2.94 -3.91 28.30
N ASP A 238 -2.92 -2.76 28.98
CA ASP A 238 -3.86 -2.43 30.04
C ASP A 238 -5.14 -1.88 29.41
N TYR A 239 -6.14 -2.75 29.24
CA TYR A 239 -7.40 -2.39 28.59
C TYR A 239 -8.26 -1.43 29.41
N ASP A 240 -8.10 -1.41 30.74
CA ASP A 240 -8.87 -0.54 31.61
C ASP A 240 -8.27 0.88 31.54
N ALA A 241 -6.95 1.03 31.62
CA ALA A 241 -6.27 2.31 31.39
C ALA A 241 -6.45 2.83 29.94
N ILE A 242 -6.45 1.95 28.93
CA ILE A 242 -6.78 2.32 27.54
C ILE A 242 -8.22 2.86 27.46
N GLU A 243 -9.17 2.25 28.17
CA GLU A 243 -10.56 2.70 28.17
C GLU A 243 -10.74 4.04 28.89
N GLU A 244 -10.08 4.25 30.03
CA GLU A 244 -10.07 5.53 30.75
C GLU A 244 -9.53 6.67 29.87
N LEU A 245 -8.36 6.49 29.25
CA LEU A 245 -7.76 7.45 28.32
C LEU A 245 -8.70 7.77 27.13
N ALA A 246 -9.38 6.76 26.59
CA ALA A 246 -10.32 6.96 25.48
C ALA A 246 -11.56 7.76 25.92
N LEU A 247 -12.09 7.48 27.12
CA LEU A 247 -13.24 8.19 27.69
C LEU A 247 -12.94 9.64 28.01
N GLU A 248 -11.74 9.93 28.53
CA GLU A 248 -11.23 11.27 28.82
C GLU A 248 -11.02 12.07 27.52
N HIS A 249 -10.21 11.54 26.60
CA HIS A 249 -9.71 12.33 25.47
C HIS A 249 -10.56 12.24 24.20
N ARG A 250 -11.54 11.33 24.13
CA ARG A 250 -12.49 11.17 23.02
C ARG A 250 -11.82 11.18 21.64
N PRO A 251 -10.91 10.23 21.36
CA PRO A 251 -10.23 10.15 20.07
C PRO A 251 -11.22 9.94 18.93
N LYS A 252 -10.88 10.39 17.73
CA LYS A 252 -11.59 10.05 16.47
C LYS A 252 -11.00 8.84 15.74
N LEU A 253 -9.89 8.31 16.24
CA LEU A 253 -9.25 7.11 15.71
C LEU A 253 -8.43 6.43 16.81
N ILE A 254 -8.66 5.14 17.04
CA ILE A 254 -7.83 4.29 17.90
C ILE A 254 -7.05 3.33 17.00
N ILE A 255 -5.72 3.46 16.97
CA ILE A 255 -4.84 2.67 16.11
C ILE A 255 -4.38 1.43 16.88
N VAL A 256 -4.94 0.27 16.52
CA VAL A 256 -4.61 -1.03 17.13
C VAL A 256 -3.59 -1.77 16.25
N GLY A 257 -2.31 -1.59 16.57
CA GLY A 257 -1.21 -2.23 15.86
C GLY A 257 0.15 -1.70 16.33
N TYR A 258 1.20 -2.49 16.12
CA TYR A 258 2.50 -2.29 16.76
C TYR A 258 3.63 -2.88 15.90
N THR A 259 4.86 -2.44 16.18
CA THR A 259 6.10 -2.90 15.53
C THR A 259 6.75 -4.04 16.31
N SER A 260 6.77 -3.94 17.64
CA SER A 260 7.55 -4.82 18.51
C SER A 260 6.82 -5.11 19.83
N TYR A 261 5.70 -5.80 19.72
CA TYR A 261 4.93 -6.30 20.87
C TYR A 261 4.52 -7.77 20.61
N PRO A 262 4.82 -8.72 21.52
CA PRO A 262 4.79 -10.15 21.21
C PRO A 262 3.44 -10.84 21.47
N ARG A 263 2.39 -10.11 21.87
CA ARG A 263 1.08 -10.68 22.23
C ARG A 263 0.00 -10.17 21.29
N LEU A 264 -0.96 -11.04 20.94
CA LEU A 264 -2.15 -10.63 20.20
C LEU A 264 -3.00 -9.65 21.05
N PRO A 265 -3.49 -8.54 20.47
CA PRO A 265 -4.39 -7.63 21.18
C PRO A 265 -5.79 -8.23 21.24
N ASN A 266 -6.55 -7.87 22.27
CA ASN A 266 -7.96 -8.20 22.32
C ASN A 266 -8.75 -7.21 21.44
N TRP A 267 -8.85 -7.52 20.15
CA TRP A 267 -9.61 -6.71 19.20
C TRP A 267 -11.05 -6.47 19.65
N ALA A 268 -11.71 -7.45 20.29
CA ALA A 268 -13.08 -7.32 20.81
C ALA A 268 -13.20 -6.34 21.99
N LYS A 269 -12.11 -6.11 22.75
CA LYS A 269 -12.04 -5.04 23.75
C LYS A 269 -11.80 -3.67 23.11
N PHE A 270 -10.85 -3.55 22.18
CA PHE A 270 -10.65 -2.29 21.45
C PHE A 270 -11.90 -1.83 20.69
N ARG A 271 -12.68 -2.79 20.19
CA ARG A 271 -14.09 -2.65 19.78
C ARG A 271 -14.89 -1.82 20.78
N GLN A 272 -15.16 -2.43 21.92
CA GLN A 272 -16.09 -1.91 22.93
C GLN A 272 -15.68 -0.49 23.35
N ILE A 273 -14.37 -0.25 23.47
CA ILE A 273 -13.81 1.07 23.78
C ILE A 273 -14.11 2.08 22.66
N ALA A 274 -13.86 1.75 21.39
CA ALA A 274 -14.14 2.63 20.25
C ALA A 274 -15.64 3.01 20.14
N ASP A 275 -16.56 2.05 20.33
CA ASP A 275 -18.01 2.31 20.31
C ASP A 275 -18.43 3.28 21.44
N ARG A 276 -17.89 3.10 22.65
CA ARG A 276 -18.22 3.93 23.81
C ARG A 276 -17.83 5.39 23.63
N VAL A 277 -16.79 5.66 22.84
CA VAL A 277 -16.26 7.02 22.62
C VAL A 277 -16.68 7.62 21.28
N GLY A 278 -17.06 6.78 20.30
CA GLY A 278 -17.45 7.18 18.94
C GLY A 278 -16.25 7.32 17.98
N ALA A 279 -15.21 6.50 18.16
CA ALA A 279 -14.00 6.45 17.33
C ALA A 279 -14.10 5.48 16.13
#